data_AF-A0A133VNS1-F1
#
_entry.id   AF-A0A133VNS1-F1
#
_cell.length_a   1.000
_cell.length_b   1.000
_cell.length_c   1.000
_cell.angle_alpha   90.00
_cell.angle_beta   90.00
_cell.angle_gamma   90.00
#
_symmetry.space_group_name_H-M   'P 1'
#
loop_
_entity.id
_entity.type
_entity.pdbx_description
1 polymer ?
#
loop_
_entity_poly.entity_id
_entity_poly.type
_entity_poly.pdbx_seq_one_letter_code
_entity_poly.pdbx_strand_id
1 'polypeptide(L)'
;MRSLGIEELRDRIGKLESELSSLMFTRRIRSGNVDEIEKFYEECVERGNEGIIAKNLESKYHPGERGKDWLKLKKAGETLDFVVTRAEYGHGKRHKWLSDYYLAAYDENEREFKEIGKTYKGLTDEEIREMTKKLEKLRVSESGRTLKVEPKIVLEVEYSNIFSGESSSYDAGYSLRFARIKGIREDLNPEDASTLSKVSELAESEK
;
A
#
# COMPACT_ATOMS: atom_id res chain seq x y z
N MET A 1 -30.10 -26.63 4.31
CA MET A 1 -29.08 -25.59 4.05
C MET A 1 -28.67 -25.72 2.59
N ARG A 2 -29.18 -24.87 1.67
CA ARG A 2 -28.87 -25.00 0.24
C ARG A 2 -27.37 -24.72 0.03
N SER A 3 -26.67 -25.66 -0.59
CA SER A 3 -25.23 -25.60 -0.85
C SER A 3 -24.92 -24.50 -1.87
N LEU A 4 -24.63 -23.29 -1.39
CA LEU A 4 -24.28 -22.13 -2.21
C LEU A 4 -23.02 -22.31 -3.08
N GLY A 5 -22.31 -23.43 -2.95
CA GLY A 5 -21.02 -23.72 -3.62
C GLY A 5 -21.02 -24.86 -4.64
N ILE A 6 -22.18 -25.40 -5.06
CA ILE A 6 -22.20 -26.44 -6.12
C ILE A 6 -22.28 -25.81 -7.51
N GLU A 7 -23.01 -24.70 -7.63
CA GLU A 7 -23.32 -24.06 -8.91
C GLU A 7 -22.26 -23.03 -9.29
N GLU A 8 -22.05 -22.89 -10.60
CA GLU A 8 -21.14 -21.90 -11.15
C GLU A 8 -21.70 -20.49 -10.96
N LEU A 9 -20.81 -19.50 -10.98
CA LEU A 9 -21.19 -18.09 -10.81
C LEU A 9 -22.21 -17.65 -11.87
N ARG A 10 -22.09 -18.09 -13.12
CA ARG A 10 -23.06 -17.75 -14.19
C ARG A 10 -24.49 -18.17 -13.86
N ASP A 11 -24.67 -19.39 -13.34
CA ASP A 11 -25.98 -19.94 -13.02
C ASP A 11 -26.62 -19.21 -11.83
N ARG A 12 -25.78 -18.92 -10.82
CA ARG A 12 -26.22 -18.16 -9.65
C ARG A 12 -26.66 -16.75 -9.99
N ILE A 13 -25.94 -16.06 -10.89
CA ILE A 13 -26.34 -14.73 -11.36
C ILE A 13 -27.67 -14.80 -12.11
N GLY A 14 -27.82 -15.75 -13.04
CA GLY A 14 -29.07 -15.92 -13.80
C GLY A 14 -30.29 -16.15 -12.90
N LYS A 15 -30.15 -16.99 -11.86
CA LYS A 15 -31.21 -17.20 -10.86
C LYS A 15 -31.52 -15.95 -10.04
N LEU A 16 -30.50 -15.17 -9.66
CA LEU A 16 -30.73 -13.92 -8.93
C LEU A 16 -31.47 -12.91 -9.81
N GLU A 17 -31.10 -12.78 -11.08
CA GLU A 17 -31.76 -11.86 -12.02
C GLU A 17 -33.22 -12.23 -12.27
N SER A 18 -33.55 -13.53 -12.36
CA SER A 18 -34.93 -13.97 -12.56
C SER A 18 -35.84 -13.70 -11.36
N GLU A 19 -35.29 -13.72 -10.15
CA GLU A 19 -36.05 -13.57 -8.90
C GLU A 19 -36.08 -12.12 -8.38
N LEU A 20 -35.09 -11.30 -8.75
CA LEU A 20 -34.86 -9.98 -8.15
C LEU A 20 -34.87 -8.85 -9.19
N SER A 21 -35.87 -8.84 -10.08
CA SER A 21 -36.02 -7.84 -11.14
C SER A 21 -36.14 -6.38 -10.64
N SER A 22 -36.52 -6.17 -9.38
CA SER A 22 -36.65 -4.85 -8.75
C SER A 22 -35.40 -4.35 -8.01
N LEU A 23 -34.37 -5.19 -7.84
CA LEU A 23 -33.14 -4.80 -7.15
C LEU A 23 -32.10 -4.25 -8.11
N MET A 24 -31.40 -3.19 -7.69
CA MET A 24 -30.21 -2.73 -8.39
C MET A 24 -29.05 -3.67 -8.12
N PHE A 25 -28.65 -4.42 -9.13
CA PHE A 25 -27.40 -5.16 -9.09
C PHE A 25 -26.20 -4.21 -9.16
N THR A 26 -25.09 -4.62 -8.56
CA THR A 26 -23.80 -3.97 -8.83
C THR A 26 -23.54 -3.97 -10.34
N ARG A 27 -23.16 -2.81 -10.88
CA ARG A 27 -22.80 -2.65 -12.28
C ARG A 27 -21.74 -3.68 -12.66
N ARG A 28 -21.92 -4.35 -13.80
CA ARG A 28 -21.04 -5.40 -14.29
C ARG A 28 -20.99 -5.38 -15.82
N ILE A 29 -19.90 -5.87 -16.37
CA ILE A 29 -19.76 -6.19 -17.78
C ILE A 29 -19.28 -7.64 -17.92
N ARG A 30 -19.56 -8.26 -19.07
CA ARG A 30 -18.91 -9.51 -19.51
C ARG A 30 -18.24 -9.19 -20.83
N SER A 31 -16.92 -9.11 -20.82
CA SER A 31 -16.14 -8.84 -22.03
C SER A 31 -14.86 -9.66 -22.03
N GLY A 32 -14.43 -10.04 -23.22
CA GLY A 32 -13.07 -10.54 -23.49
C GLY A 32 -12.16 -9.47 -24.09
N ASN A 33 -12.67 -8.25 -24.29
CA ASN A 33 -11.93 -7.11 -24.82
C ASN A 33 -11.30 -6.32 -23.68
N VAL A 34 -9.98 -6.13 -23.73
CA VAL A 34 -9.22 -5.40 -22.71
C VAL A 34 -9.64 -3.94 -22.65
N ASP A 35 -9.85 -3.28 -23.78
CA ASP A 35 -10.19 -1.85 -23.84
C ASP A 35 -11.54 -1.56 -23.16
N GLU A 36 -12.52 -2.47 -23.32
CA GLU A 36 -13.81 -2.36 -22.65
C GLU A 36 -13.70 -2.55 -21.12
N ILE A 37 -12.79 -3.43 -20.69
CA ILE A 37 -12.52 -3.69 -19.27
C ILE A 37 -11.80 -2.50 -18.65
N GLU A 38 -10.81 -1.92 -19.33
CA GLU A 38 -10.09 -0.72 -18.90
C GLU A 38 -11.03 0.47 -18.76
N LYS A 39 -11.85 0.72 -19.78
CA LYS A 39 -12.86 1.79 -19.71
C LYS A 39 -13.84 1.58 -18.53
N PHE A 40 -14.34 0.36 -18.34
CA PHE A 40 -15.22 0.07 -17.21
C PHE A 40 -14.53 0.26 -15.86
N TYR A 41 -13.25 -0.08 -15.78
CA TYR A 41 -12.41 0.13 -14.61
C TYR A 41 -12.23 1.63 -14.32
N GLU A 42 -11.88 2.45 -15.32
CA GLU A 42 -11.73 3.91 -15.21
C GLU A 42 -13.03 4.55 -14.70
N GLU A 43 -14.17 4.23 -15.32
CA GLU A 43 -15.48 4.72 -14.90
C GLU A 43 -15.82 4.31 -13.44
N CYS A 44 -15.34 3.15 -12.97
CA CYS A 44 -15.50 2.73 -11.59
C CYS A 44 -14.63 3.57 -10.64
N VAL A 45 -13.38 3.85 -11.02
CA VAL A 45 -12.44 4.68 -10.26
C VAL A 45 -12.88 6.13 -10.20
N GLU A 46 -13.34 6.72 -11.31
CA GLU A 46 -13.88 8.09 -11.38
C GLU A 46 -15.10 8.28 -10.46
N ARG A 47 -15.84 7.19 -10.18
CA ARG A 47 -16.96 7.18 -9.23
C ARG A 47 -16.52 6.99 -7.77
N GLY A 48 -15.22 7.04 -7.49
CA GLY A 48 -14.64 6.87 -6.15
C GLY A 48 -14.53 5.43 -5.66
N ASN A 49 -14.67 4.42 -6.53
CA ASN A 49 -14.43 3.03 -6.13
C ASN A 49 -12.93 2.70 -6.21
N GLU A 50 -12.47 1.72 -5.43
CA GLU A 50 -11.06 1.28 -5.44
C GLU A 50 -10.62 0.62 -6.77
N GLY A 51 -11.59 0.20 -7.60
CA GLY A 51 -11.37 -0.55 -8.84
C GLY A 51 -12.51 -1.55 -9.12
N ILE A 52 -12.18 -2.69 -9.73
CA ILE A 52 -13.14 -3.74 -10.11
C ILE A 52 -12.75 -5.12 -9.56
N ILE A 53 -13.71 -6.05 -9.55
CA ILE A 53 -13.45 -7.46 -9.26
C ILE A 53 -13.69 -8.27 -10.53
N ALA A 54 -12.63 -8.85 -11.08
CA ALA A 54 -12.72 -9.83 -12.16
C ALA A 54 -13.08 -11.20 -11.56
N LYS A 55 -14.13 -11.84 -12.07
CA LYS A 55 -14.60 -13.14 -11.57
C LYS A 55 -14.67 -14.15 -12.70
N ASN A 56 -14.14 -15.35 -12.45
CA ASN A 56 -14.32 -16.50 -13.32
C ASN A 56 -15.79 -16.95 -13.28
N LEU A 57 -16.48 -16.90 -14.42
CA LEU A 57 -17.89 -17.25 -14.53
C LEU A 57 -18.16 -18.75 -14.28
N GLU A 58 -17.14 -19.58 -14.48
CA GLU A 58 -17.20 -21.04 -14.28
C GLU A 58 -16.74 -21.45 -12.88
N SER A 59 -16.40 -20.47 -12.03
CA SER A 59 -16.01 -20.75 -10.64
C SER A 59 -17.23 -21.06 -9.76
N LYS A 60 -17.02 -22.01 -8.84
CA LYS A 60 -17.94 -22.26 -7.73
C LYS A 60 -17.67 -21.30 -6.58
N TYR A 61 -18.60 -21.19 -5.64
CA TYR A 61 -18.35 -20.45 -4.40
C TYR A 61 -17.57 -21.30 -3.41
N HIS A 62 -16.44 -20.78 -2.94
CA HIS A 62 -15.58 -21.43 -1.96
C HIS A 62 -15.56 -20.60 -0.65
N PRO A 63 -16.41 -20.92 0.34
CA PRO A 63 -16.47 -20.17 1.60
C PRO A 63 -15.13 -20.20 2.34
N GLY A 64 -14.61 -19.02 2.70
CA GLY A 64 -13.37 -18.88 3.48
C GLY A 64 -12.08 -19.08 2.69
N GLU A 65 -12.16 -19.36 1.38
CA GLU A 65 -10.99 -19.59 0.54
C GLU A 65 -10.59 -18.33 -0.24
N ARG A 66 -9.28 -18.06 -0.29
CA ARG A 66 -8.70 -17.01 -1.15
C ARG A 66 -8.06 -17.65 -2.37
N GLY A 67 -8.88 -17.87 -3.41
CA GLY A 67 -8.46 -18.43 -4.69
C GLY A 67 -8.12 -17.39 -5.76
N LYS A 68 -7.85 -17.86 -6.98
CA LYS A 68 -7.59 -17.03 -8.17
C LYS A 68 -8.85 -16.72 -8.99
N ASP A 69 -9.98 -17.33 -8.64
CA ASP A 69 -11.23 -17.12 -9.37
C ASP A 69 -11.75 -15.68 -9.26
N TRP A 70 -11.37 -14.95 -8.19
CA TRP A 70 -11.82 -13.59 -7.92
C TRP A 70 -10.59 -12.70 -7.74
N LEU A 71 -10.27 -11.92 -8.77
CA LEU A 71 -9.13 -11.01 -8.78
C LEU A 71 -9.60 -9.59 -8.53
N LYS A 72 -8.98 -8.91 -7.56
CA LYS A 72 -9.18 -7.48 -7.34
C LYS A 72 -8.25 -6.73 -8.30
N LEU A 73 -8.82 -5.96 -9.21
CA LEU A 73 -8.09 -5.06 -10.09
C LEU A 73 -8.27 -3.65 -9.53
N LYS A 74 -7.18 -3.09 -9.02
CA LYS A 74 -7.13 -1.77 -8.38
C LYS A 74 -6.02 -0.95 -9.03
N LYS A 75 -6.07 0.36 -8.84
CA LYS A 75 -4.97 1.24 -9.29
C LYS A 75 -3.71 0.76 -8.57
N ALA A 76 -2.58 0.70 -9.27
CA ALA A 76 -1.30 0.57 -8.57
C ALA A 76 -1.23 1.71 -7.55
N GLY A 77 -0.88 1.40 -6.31
CA GLY A 77 -0.82 2.44 -5.28
C GLY A 77 0.23 3.46 -5.69
N GLU A 78 -0.03 4.72 -5.41
CA GLU A 78 0.95 5.78 -5.64
C GLU A 78 2.15 5.54 -4.73
N THR A 79 3.32 5.78 -5.28
CA THR A 79 4.60 5.58 -4.60
C THR A 79 5.29 6.91 -4.42
N LEU A 80 5.85 7.11 -3.24
CA LEU A 80 6.77 8.19 -2.94
C LEU A 80 8.06 7.60 -2.41
N ASP A 81 9.15 8.32 -2.61
CA ASP A 81 10.49 7.95 -2.17
C ASP A 81 10.79 8.63 -0.83
N PHE A 82 11.09 7.86 0.20
CA PHE A 82 11.37 8.38 1.54
C PHE A 82 12.72 7.90 2.08
N VAL A 83 13.33 8.71 2.93
CA VAL A 83 14.62 8.41 3.55
C VAL A 83 14.41 7.74 4.91
N VAL A 84 15.25 6.76 5.22
CA VAL A 84 15.27 6.12 6.55
C VAL A 84 16.09 6.95 7.53
N THR A 85 15.45 7.49 8.57
CA THR A 85 16.09 8.29 9.63
C THR A 85 16.45 7.46 10.86
N ARG A 86 15.64 6.44 11.14
CA ARG A 86 15.85 5.47 12.22
C ARG A 86 15.08 4.19 11.96
N ALA A 87 15.46 3.13 12.65
CA ALA A 87 14.76 1.85 12.60
C ALA A 87 14.65 1.22 13.99
N GLU A 88 13.62 0.40 14.20
CA GLU A 88 13.42 -0.34 15.43
C GLU A 88 13.62 -1.84 15.23
N TYR A 89 14.22 -2.47 16.24
CA TYR A 89 14.27 -3.92 16.32
C TYR A 89 12.85 -4.46 16.51
N GLY A 90 12.43 -5.36 15.62
CA GLY A 90 11.09 -5.92 15.62
C GLY A 90 10.73 -6.70 16.88
N HIS A 91 9.56 -7.34 16.86
CA HIS A 91 9.11 -8.19 17.97
C HIS A 91 8.98 -9.66 17.54
N GLY A 92 8.89 -10.56 18.54
CA GLY A 92 8.70 -11.99 18.30
C GLY A 92 9.77 -12.59 17.39
N LYS A 93 9.37 -13.16 16.25
CA LYS A 93 10.31 -13.81 15.31
C LYS A 93 11.37 -12.86 14.74
N ARG A 94 11.10 -11.55 14.67
CA ARG A 94 12.00 -10.52 14.11
C ARG A 94 12.76 -9.74 15.18
N HIS A 95 12.78 -10.21 16.44
CA HIS A 95 13.37 -9.45 17.56
C HIS A 95 14.86 -9.10 17.43
N LYS A 96 15.59 -9.78 16.54
CA LYS A 96 17.02 -9.57 16.26
C LYS A 96 17.29 -8.68 15.05
N TRP A 97 16.27 -8.23 14.34
CA TRP A 97 16.42 -7.49 13.09
C TRP A 97 15.71 -6.14 13.18
N LEU A 98 16.30 -5.13 12.55
CA LEU A 98 15.68 -3.84 12.36
C LEU A 98 14.60 -4.00 11.29
N SER A 99 13.34 -4.04 11.69
CA SER A 99 12.22 -4.38 10.80
C SER A 99 11.18 -3.28 10.64
N ASP A 100 11.30 -2.23 11.42
CA ASP A 100 10.34 -1.13 11.53
C ASP A 100 11.09 0.16 11.19
N TYR A 101 10.87 0.70 9.99
CA TYR A 101 11.65 1.78 9.42
C TYR A 101 10.86 3.09 9.48
N TYR A 102 11.46 4.13 10.06
CA TYR A 102 10.90 5.47 10.07
C TYR A 102 11.24 6.16 8.75
N LEU A 103 10.19 6.68 8.11
CA LEU A 103 10.23 7.26 6.78
C LEU A 103 10.17 8.77 6.92
N ALA A 104 11.09 9.46 6.25
CA ALA A 104 11.13 10.91 6.23
C ALA A 104 11.10 11.47 4.80
N ALA A 105 10.40 12.58 4.65
CA ALA A 105 10.42 13.41 3.45
C ALA A 105 11.44 14.54 3.63
N TYR A 106 11.94 15.07 2.52
CA TYR A 106 12.89 16.18 2.57
C TYR A 106 12.14 17.52 2.70
N ASP A 107 12.46 18.29 3.73
CA ASP A 107 12.01 19.66 3.89
C ASP A 107 12.97 20.58 3.14
N GLU A 108 12.54 21.09 1.99
CA GLU A 108 13.35 21.97 1.14
C GLU A 108 13.66 23.32 1.81
N ASN A 109 12.82 23.77 2.75
CA ASN A 109 12.98 25.07 3.42
C ASN A 109 14.00 24.97 4.55
N GLU A 110 13.89 23.95 5.38
CA GLU A 110 14.79 23.73 6.53
C GLU A 110 16.04 22.92 6.15
N ARG A 111 16.02 22.27 4.98
CA ARG A 111 17.06 21.35 4.49
C ARG A 111 17.28 20.17 5.44
N GLU A 112 16.18 19.67 5.99
CA GLU A 112 16.16 18.58 6.97
C GLU A 112 15.19 17.47 6.55
N PHE A 113 15.38 16.27 7.10
CA PHE A 113 14.47 15.15 6.89
C PHE A 113 13.44 15.12 8.01
N LYS A 114 12.15 15.28 7.67
CA LYS A 114 11.04 15.21 8.63
C LYS A 114 10.26 13.90 8.48
N GLU A 115 10.10 13.20 9.60
CA GLU A 115 9.41 11.92 9.64
C GLU A 115 7.93 12.09 9.31
N ILE A 116 7.41 11.17 8.51
CA ILE A 116 6.01 11.15 8.04
C ILE A 116 5.34 9.80 8.30
N GLY A 117 6.07 8.84 8.86
CA GLY A 117 5.51 7.54 9.10
C GLY A 117 6.54 6.51 9.51
N LYS A 118 6.00 5.31 9.76
CA LYS A 118 6.77 4.10 9.98
C LYS A 118 6.18 2.97 9.15
N THR A 119 7.03 2.14 8.56
CA THR A 119 6.59 0.91 7.88
C THR A 119 7.38 -0.30 8.36
N TYR A 120 6.69 -1.43 8.41
CA TYR A 120 7.23 -2.76 8.76
C TYR A 120 6.86 -3.81 7.70
N LYS A 121 6.39 -3.35 6.53
CA LYS A 121 5.86 -4.19 5.44
C LYS A 121 6.60 -3.89 4.14
N GLY A 122 6.69 -4.91 3.29
CA GLY A 122 7.25 -4.77 1.94
C GLY A 122 8.47 -5.63 1.70
N LEU A 123 9.29 -5.82 2.74
CA LEU A 123 10.50 -6.64 2.66
C LEU A 123 10.26 -8.08 3.12
N THR A 124 10.92 -9.01 2.44
CA THR A 124 11.08 -10.41 2.82
C THR A 124 11.99 -10.54 4.06
N ASP A 125 11.96 -11.70 4.71
CA ASP A 125 12.82 -11.93 5.89
C ASP A 125 14.32 -11.88 5.54
N GLU A 126 14.72 -12.19 4.30
CA GLU A 126 16.12 -12.07 3.86
C GLU A 126 16.51 -10.60 3.62
N GLU A 127 15.68 -9.84 2.90
CA GLU A 127 15.91 -8.41 2.68
C GLU A 127 15.96 -7.63 4.00
N ILE A 128 15.15 -8.01 5.00
CA ILE A 128 15.20 -7.39 6.34
C ILE A 128 16.56 -7.63 7.01
N ARG A 129 17.16 -8.82 6.85
CA ARG A 129 18.49 -9.11 7.41
C ARG A 129 19.58 -8.30 6.72
N GLU A 130 19.50 -8.17 5.40
CA GLU A 130 20.43 -7.34 4.64
C GLU A 130 20.29 -5.86 5.00
N MET A 131 19.05 -5.38 5.09
CA MET A 131 18.74 -4.02 5.54
C MET A 131 19.27 -3.78 6.95
N THR A 132 19.11 -4.74 7.87
CA THR A 132 19.68 -4.65 9.23
C THR A 132 21.20 -4.45 9.17
N LYS A 133 21.92 -5.23 8.36
CA LYS A 133 23.38 -5.07 8.18
C LYS A 133 23.74 -3.71 7.58
N LYS A 134 22.96 -3.19 6.62
CA LYS A 134 23.16 -1.87 6.02
C LYS A 134 22.98 -0.76 7.07
N LEU A 135 21.88 -0.81 7.84
CA LEU A 135 21.54 0.18 8.86
C LEU A 135 22.53 0.21 10.04
N GLU A 136 23.01 -0.95 10.49
CA GLU A 136 24.03 -1.02 11.56
C GLU A 136 25.36 -0.33 11.15
N LYS A 137 25.72 -0.37 9.86
CA LYS A 137 26.90 0.36 9.35
C LYS A 137 26.70 1.87 9.31
N LEU A 138 25.45 2.33 9.26
CA LEU A 138 25.04 3.73 9.24
C LEU A 138 24.67 4.25 10.63
N ARG A 139 24.96 3.49 11.68
CA ARG A 139 24.58 3.80 13.06
C ARG A 139 25.14 5.15 13.51
N VAL A 140 24.23 6.01 13.97
CA VAL A 140 24.57 7.28 14.64
C VAL A 140 24.44 7.13 16.15
N SER A 141 23.31 6.61 16.63
CA SER A 141 23.06 6.36 18.05
C SER A 141 22.03 5.27 18.25
N GLU A 142 22.02 4.66 19.43
CA GLU A 142 21.03 3.65 19.81
C GLU A 142 20.39 4.03 21.14
N SER A 143 19.08 3.92 21.22
CA SER A 143 18.29 4.14 22.44
C SER A 143 17.25 3.03 22.58
N GLY A 144 17.42 2.18 23.58
CA GLY A 144 16.54 1.05 23.81
C GLY A 144 16.53 0.07 22.62
N ARG A 145 15.41 0.02 21.89
CA ARG A 145 15.24 -0.84 20.69
C ARG A 145 15.29 -0.06 19.38
N THR A 146 15.62 1.23 19.44
CA THR A 146 15.62 2.14 18.29
C THR A 146 17.06 2.50 17.93
N LEU A 147 17.42 2.30 16.67
CA LEU A 147 18.70 2.69 16.09
C LEU A 147 18.48 3.92 15.20
N LYS A 148 19.08 5.06 15.58
CA LYS A 148 19.16 6.23 14.70
C LYS A 148 20.31 6.03 13.72
N VAL A 149 20.07 6.34 12.46
CA VAL A 149 21.03 6.11 11.37
C VAL A 149 21.31 7.39 10.60
N GLU A 150 22.42 7.41 9.86
CA GLU A 150 22.68 8.42 8.86
C GLU A 150 21.63 8.30 7.74
N PRO A 151 20.98 9.41 7.32
CA PRO A 151 19.91 9.40 6.33
C PRO A 151 20.48 9.16 4.91
N LYS A 152 20.83 7.92 4.61
CA LYS A 152 21.46 7.50 3.34
C LYS A 152 20.65 6.49 2.54
N ILE A 153 19.66 5.85 3.15
CA ILE A 153 18.86 4.81 2.48
C ILE A 153 17.54 5.43 2.03
N VAL A 154 17.31 5.42 0.72
CA VAL A 154 16.05 5.84 0.10
C VAL A 154 15.21 4.61 -0.21
N LEU A 155 13.94 4.65 0.16
CA LEU A 155 12.97 3.58 -0.05
C LEU A 155 11.82 4.09 -0.92
N GLU A 156 11.49 3.34 -1.96
CA GLU A 156 10.24 3.51 -2.68
C GLU A 156 9.12 2.90 -1.84
N VAL A 157 8.12 3.70 -1.48
CA VAL A 157 7.04 3.31 -0.58
C VAL A 157 5.69 3.57 -1.24
N GLU A 158 4.92 2.50 -1.40
CA GLU A 158 3.50 2.56 -1.74
C GLU A 158 2.69 2.88 -0.50
N TYR A 159 1.73 3.79 -0.62
CA TYR A 159 0.80 4.15 0.44
C TYR A 159 -0.63 4.18 -0.10
N SER A 160 -1.62 4.18 0.80
CA SER A 160 -3.02 4.34 0.41
C SER A 160 -3.50 5.77 0.48
N ASN A 161 -3.08 6.50 1.53
CA ASN A 161 -3.47 7.86 1.79
C ASN A 161 -2.44 8.61 2.63
N ILE A 162 -2.45 9.93 2.54
CA ILE A 162 -1.69 10.87 3.37
C ILE A 162 -2.67 11.69 4.24
N PHE A 163 -2.51 11.61 5.56
CA PHE A 163 -3.31 12.40 6.50
C PHE A 163 -2.53 13.64 6.94
N SER A 164 -3.17 14.82 6.88
CA SER A 164 -2.66 16.08 7.43
C SER A 164 -3.37 16.43 8.75
N GLY A 165 -2.64 16.85 9.79
CA GLY A 165 -3.23 17.52 10.96
C GLY A 165 -2.57 17.25 12.32
N GLU A 166 -3.13 17.86 13.37
CA GLU A 166 -2.69 17.77 14.78
C GLU A 166 -2.63 16.34 15.34
N SER A 167 -3.25 15.37 14.65
CA SER A 167 -3.22 13.95 15.01
C SER A 167 -1.99 13.20 14.49
N SER A 168 -1.14 13.85 13.68
CA SER A 168 0.15 13.28 13.31
C SER A 168 1.09 13.28 14.51
N SER A 169 1.60 12.10 14.85
CA SER A 169 2.64 11.94 15.87
C SER A 169 4.04 12.25 15.36
N TYR A 170 4.16 12.69 14.11
CA TYR A 170 5.44 12.95 13.45
C TYR A 170 5.63 14.44 13.17
N ASP A 171 6.89 14.86 13.18
CA ASP A 171 7.31 16.26 13.05
C ASP A 171 6.99 16.89 11.69
N ALA A 172 6.77 16.09 10.63
CA ALA A 172 6.30 16.61 9.35
C ALA A 172 4.86 17.15 9.40
N GLY A 173 4.05 16.82 10.42
CA GLY A 173 2.62 17.17 10.44
C GLY A 173 1.74 16.32 9.52
N TYR A 174 2.31 15.30 8.88
CA TYR A 174 1.64 14.34 8.00
C TYR A 174 1.86 12.90 8.46
N SER A 175 0.97 11.99 8.05
CA SER A 175 1.08 10.55 8.34
C SER A 175 0.67 9.68 7.16
N LEU A 176 1.53 8.72 6.79
CA LEU A 176 1.25 7.72 5.76
C LEU A 176 0.36 6.58 6.27
N ARG A 177 -0.67 6.20 5.48
CA ARG A 177 -1.49 5.01 5.77
C ARG A 177 -1.14 3.84 4.85
N PHE A 178 -1.07 2.66 5.46
CA PHE A 178 -0.75 1.40 4.80
C PHE A 178 0.57 1.41 4.00
N ALA A 179 1.54 2.22 4.43
CA ALA A 179 2.88 2.30 3.85
C ALA A 179 3.52 0.91 3.70
N ARG A 180 4.02 0.60 2.51
CA ARG A 180 4.69 -0.65 2.15
C ARG A 180 5.89 -0.35 1.25
N ILE A 181 7.05 -0.88 1.62
CA ILE A 181 8.26 -0.78 0.81
C ILE A 181 8.08 -1.60 -0.48
N LYS A 182 8.39 -0.99 -1.61
CA LYS A 182 8.45 -1.61 -2.94
C LYS A 182 9.87 -1.96 -3.35
N GLY A 183 10.83 -1.11 -2.97
CA GLY A 183 12.23 -1.31 -3.28
C GLY A 183 13.14 -0.33 -2.56
N ILE A 184 14.44 -0.57 -2.67
CA ILE A 184 15.50 0.36 -2.24
C ILE A 184 15.92 1.14 -3.49
N ARG A 185 15.92 2.46 -3.41
CA ARG A 185 16.29 3.36 -4.51
C ARG A 185 17.76 3.73 -4.43
N GLU A 186 18.62 2.83 -4.90
CA GLU A 186 20.08 3.07 -4.96
C GLU A 186 20.48 4.09 -6.05
N ASP A 187 19.53 4.44 -6.92
CA ASP A 187 19.64 5.43 -8.00
C ASP A 187 19.38 6.87 -7.55
N LEU A 188 18.85 7.08 -6.34
CA LEU A 188 18.51 8.41 -5.81
C LEU A 188 19.42 8.81 -4.65
N ASN A 189 19.80 10.09 -4.61
CA ASN A 189 20.39 10.65 -3.39
C ASN A 189 19.28 10.94 -2.36
N PRO A 190 19.60 10.95 -1.06
CA PRO A 190 18.63 11.27 -0.01
C PRO A 190 17.92 12.62 -0.19
N GLU A 191 18.62 13.66 -0.66
CA GLU A 191 18.05 14.99 -0.91
C GLU A 191 17.13 15.03 -2.15
N ASP A 192 17.23 14.04 -3.04
CA ASP A 192 16.36 13.89 -4.22
C ASP A 192 15.09 13.06 -3.91
N ALA A 193 14.91 12.65 -2.66
CA ALA A 193 13.70 11.96 -2.21
C ALA A 193 12.47 12.88 -2.26
N SER A 194 11.29 12.33 -2.00
CA SER A 194 10.05 13.09 -2.03
C SER A 194 10.06 14.23 -1.01
N THR A 195 9.65 15.42 -1.46
CA THR A 195 9.69 16.63 -0.64
C THR A 195 8.40 16.83 0.15
N LEU A 196 8.47 17.60 1.24
CA LEU A 196 7.28 17.96 2.01
C LEU A 196 6.28 18.79 1.20
N SER A 197 6.75 19.63 0.28
CA SER A 197 5.85 20.34 -0.64
C SER A 197 5.03 19.33 -1.45
N LYS A 198 5.69 18.30 -1.98
CA LYS A 198 5.00 17.26 -2.76
C LYS A 198 4.01 16.45 -1.94
N VAL A 199 4.39 16.08 -0.72
CA VAL A 199 3.50 15.42 0.24
C VAL A 199 2.25 16.28 0.51
N SER A 200 2.44 17.58 0.74
CA SER A 200 1.35 18.51 1.04
C SER A 200 0.35 18.59 -0.12
N GLU A 201 0.84 18.76 -1.35
CA GLU A 201 0.00 18.75 -2.56
C GLU A 201 -0.85 17.49 -2.66
N LEU A 202 -0.24 16.33 -2.42
CA LEU A 202 -0.93 15.04 -2.49
C LEU A 202 -1.96 14.90 -1.37
N ALA A 203 -1.61 15.30 -0.14
CA ALA A 203 -2.54 15.29 1.00
C ALA A 203 -3.77 16.20 0.78
N GLU A 204 -3.62 17.31 0.05
CA GLU A 204 -4.73 18.18 -0.32
C GLU A 204 -5.59 17.58 -1.44
N SER A 205 -4.97 16.89 -2.40
CA SER A 205 -5.69 16.23 -3.49
C SER A 205 -6.53 15.02 -3.05
N GLU A 206 -6.20 14.43 -1.90
CA GLU A 206 -6.90 13.28 -1.31
C GLU A 206 -8.07 13.65 -0.39
N LYS A 207 -8.33 14.95 -0.16
CA LYS A 207 -9.48 15.44 0.62
C LYS A 207 -10.77 15.42 -0.18
#